data_AF-A0A7C6KYM9-F1
#
_entry.id   AF-A0A7C6KYM9-F1
#
_cell.length_a   1.000
_cell.length_b   1.000
_cell.length_c   1.000
_cell.angle_alpha   90.00
_cell.angle_beta   90.00
_cell.angle_gamma   90.00
#
_symmetry.space_group_name_H-M   'P 1'
#
loop_
_entity.id
_entity.type
_entity.pdbx_description
1 polymer ?
#
loop_
_entity_poly.entity_id
_entity_poly.type
_entity_poly.pdbx_seq_one_letter_code
_entity_poly.pdbx_strand_id
1 'polypeptide(L)' 'MNYYKVLISCGHLGNSKEITVTRYFKAKNIIDAFESGNRMPRAKRKHSHTSVLLVKPIDEMSYINGKCQERTNKYLMIR' A
#
# COMPACT_ATOMS: atom_id res chain seq x y z
N MET A 1 -11.55 8.64 12.65
CA MET A 1 -10.50 8.21 11.70
C MET A 1 -10.23 6.74 11.95
N ASN A 2 -10.11 5.96 10.89
CA ASN A 2 -9.92 4.51 10.93
C ASN A 2 -8.54 4.14 10.38
N TYR A 3 -8.08 2.94 10.69
CA TYR A 3 -6.79 2.42 10.26
C TYR A 3 -6.96 1.31 9.23
N TYR A 4 -6.11 1.31 8.21
CA TYR A 4 -6.19 0.36 7.10
C TYR A 4 -4.83 -0.20 6.72
N LYS A 5 -4.79 -1.51 6.49
CA LYS A 5 -3.71 -2.20 5.78
C LYS A 5 -4.09 -2.29 4.31
N VAL A 6 -3.23 -1.79 3.45
CA VAL A 6 -3.43 -1.72 2.00
C VAL A 6 -2.32 -2.48 1.29
N LEU A 7 -2.71 -3.40 0.43
CA LEU A 7 -1.78 -4.18 -0.39
C LEU A 7 -1.72 -3.55 -1.79
N ILE A 8 -0.51 -3.25 -2.28
CA ILE A 8 -0.31 -2.46 -3.49
C ILE A 8 0.69 -3.17 -4.41
N SER A 9 0.33 -3.34 -5.68
CA SER A 9 1.27 -3.73 -6.73
C SER A 9 2.16 -2.53 -7.11
N CYS A 10 3.48 -2.72 -6.94
CA CYS A 10 4.52 -1.72 -7.19
C CYS A 10 5.67 -2.33 -8.00
N GLY A 11 6.20 -1.57 -8.94
CA GLY A 11 7.47 -1.87 -9.62
C GLY A 11 7.44 -3.03 -10.62
N HIS A 12 8.57 -3.21 -11.30
CA HIS A 12 8.83 -4.25 -12.29
C HIS A 12 10.07 -5.02 -11.84
N LEU A 13 9.93 -6.33 -11.60
CA LEU A 13 11.06 -7.21 -11.21
C LEU A 13 11.72 -7.93 -12.40
N GLY A 14 11.23 -7.68 -13.61
CA GLY A 14 11.57 -8.43 -14.83
C GLY A 14 10.59 -9.59 -15.09
N ASN A 15 10.54 -10.08 -16.33
CA ASN A 15 9.67 -11.18 -16.79
C ASN A 15 8.18 -11.04 -16.38
N SER A 16 7.60 -9.85 -16.55
CA SER A 16 6.21 -9.53 -16.18
C SER A 16 5.87 -9.69 -14.69
N LYS A 17 6.87 -9.84 -13.80
CA LYS A 17 6.66 -9.94 -12.36
C LYS A 17 6.55 -8.58 -11.71
N GLU A 18 5.70 -8.50 -10.68
CA GLU A 18 5.40 -7.30 -9.93
C GLU A 18 5.73 -7.52 -8.45
N ILE A 19 6.21 -6.48 -7.78
CA ILE A 19 6.35 -6.51 -6.34
C ILE A 19 5.02 -6.13 -5.72
N THR A 20 4.68 -6.80 -4.63
CA THR A 20 3.56 -6.39 -3.80
C THR A 20 4.10 -5.82 -2.50
N VAL A 21 3.70 -4.60 -2.17
CA VAL A 21 4.05 -3.94 -0.91
C VAL A 21 2.83 -3.76 -0.04
N THR A 22 3.02 -3.85 1.27
CA THR A 22 1.99 -3.51 2.25
C THR A 22 2.22 -2.09 2.75
N ARG A 23 1.14 -1.30 2.82
CA ARG A 23 1.14 0.05 3.37
C ARG A 23 0.03 0.25 4.38
N TYR A 24 0.25 1.14 5.34
CA TYR A 24 -0.62 1.40 6.46
C TYR A 24 -1.06 2.85 6.45
N PHE A 25 -2.37 3.08 6.39
CA PHE A 25 -2.97 4.41 6.27
C PHE A 25 -3.94 4.67 7.41
N LYS A 26 -3.97 5.93 7.86
CA LYS A 26 -5.04 6.50 8.67
C LYS A 26 -5.95 7.30 7.73
N ALA A 27 -7.23 6.95 7.64
CA ALA A 27 -8.17 7.57 6.68
C ALA A 27 -9.57 7.71 7.29
N LYS A 28 -10.47 8.51 6.68
CA LYS A 28 -11.84 8.64 7.20
C LYS A 28 -12.67 7.39 6.88
N ASN A 29 -12.52 6.86 5.68
CA ASN A 29 -13.22 5.68 5.20
C ASN A 29 -12.30 4.78 4.34
N ILE A 30 -12.84 3.64 3.89
CA ILE A 30 -12.11 2.65 3.10
C ILE A 30 -11.73 3.17 1.70
N ILE A 31 -12.54 4.06 1.12
CA ILE A 31 -12.33 4.66 -0.21
C ILE A 31 -11.12 5.59 -0.16
N ASP A 32 -11.02 6.44 0.87
CA ASP A 32 -9.87 7.32 1.08
C ASP A 32 -8.56 6.52 1.24
N ALA A 33 -8.61 5.38 1.93
CA ALA A 33 -7.45 4.48 2.08
C ALA A 33 -7.08 3.82 0.75
N PHE A 34 -8.07 3.40 -0.04
CA PHE A 34 -7.88 2.90 -1.40
C PHE A 34 -7.22 3.96 -2.29
N GLU A 35 -7.75 5.18 -2.33
CA GLU A 35 -7.18 6.26 -3.14
C GLU A 35 -5.75 6.59 -2.73
N SER A 36 -5.47 6.60 -1.43
CA SER A 36 -4.12 6.84 -0.90
C SER A 36 -3.13 5.78 -1.40
N GLY A 37 -3.51 4.50 -1.40
CA GLY A 37 -2.69 3.43 -1.95
C GLY A 37 -2.51 3.55 -3.47
N ASN A 38 -3.57 3.91 -4.18
CA ASN A 38 -3.55 4.04 -5.64
C ASN A 38 -2.68 5.22 -6.11
N ARG A 39 -2.63 6.29 -5.30
CA ARG A 39 -1.83 7.50 -5.56
C ARG A 39 -0.34 7.35 -5.23
N MET A 40 0.09 6.22 -4.66
CA MET A 40 1.47 6.05 -4.26
C MET A 40 2.49 6.11 -5.41
N PRO A 41 3.71 6.62 -5.17
CA PRO A 41 4.81 6.50 -6.11
C PRO A 41 5.09 5.04 -6.47
N ARG A 42 5.40 4.78 -7.75
CA ARG A 42 5.73 3.44 -8.30
C ARG A 42 4.59 2.42 -8.26
N ALA A 43 3.39 2.84 -7.83
CA ALA A 43 2.18 2.06 -7.90
C ALA A 43 1.83 1.79 -9.37
N LYS A 44 1.69 0.52 -9.75
CA LYS A 44 1.40 0.14 -11.13
C LYS A 44 -0.08 0.32 -11.44
N ARG A 45 -0.39 1.42 -12.13
CA ARG A 45 -1.72 1.67 -12.69
C ARG A 45 -1.72 1.14 -14.13
N LYS A 46 -2.58 0.19 -14.45
CA LYS A 46 -2.83 -0.23 -15.83
C LYS A 46 -4.13 0.42 -16.30
N HIS A 47 -4.32 0.59 -17.61
CA HIS A 47 -5.51 1.26 -18.15
C HIS A 47 -6.85 0.74 -17.59
N SER A 48 -6.92 -0.56 -17.26
CA SER A 48 -8.11 -1.21 -16.71
C SER A 48 -8.00 -1.63 -15.23
N HIS A 49 -6.84 -1.47 -14.58
CA HIS A 49 -6.60 -1.99 -13.22
C HIS A 49 -5.92 -0.97 -12.31
N THR A 50 -6.44 -0.88 -11.09
CA THR A 50 -5.83 -0.14 -10.00
C THR A 50 -4.61 -0.88 -9.45
N SER A 51 -3.70 -0.14 -8.83
CA SER A 51 -2.53 -0.74 -8.19
C SER A 51 -2.88 -1.39 -6.84
N VAL A 52 -4.02 -1.03 -6.25
CA VAL A 52 -4.46 -1.54 -4.95
C VAL A 52 -5.11 -2.90 -5.12
N LEU A 53 -4.54 -3.91 -4.48
CA LEU A 53 -4.99 -5.30 -4.51
C LEU A 53 -5.98 -5.60 -3.38
N LEU A 54 -5.81 -4.96 -2.22
CA LEU A 54 -6.65 -5.18 -1.04
C LEU A 54 -6.62 -3.96 -0.12
N VAL A 55 -7.78 -3.64 0.47
CA VAL A 55 -7.88 -2.72 1.61
C VAL A 55 -8.57 -3.45 2.75
N LYS A 56 -7.90 -3.56 3.89
CA LYS A 56 -8.42 -4.24 5.08
C LYS A 56 -8.43 -3.28 6.27
N PRO A 57 -9.56 -3.08 6.97
CA PRO A 57 -9.57 -2.36 8.24
C PRO A 57 -8.73 -3.09 9.29
N ILE A 58 -8.01 -2.33 10.10
CA ILE A 58 -7.17 -2.85 11.18
C ILE A 58 -7.37 -1.99 12.44
N ASP A 59 -6.91 -2.50 13.57
CA ASP A 59 -6.80 -1.76 14.82
C ASP A 59 -5.55 -0.85 14.83
N GLU A 60 -5.49 0.03 15.83
CA GLU A 60 -4.41 1.00 16.01
C GLU A 60 -3.06 0.34 16.30
N MET A 61 -3.03 -0.75 17.07
CA MET A 61 -1.77 -1.42 17.42
C MET A 61 -1.15 -2.07 16.18
N SER A 62 -1.98 -2.72 15.35
CA SER A 62 -1.57 -3.23 14.04
C SER A 62 -1.05 -2.12 13.11
N TYR A 63 -1.66 -0.93 13.15
CA TYR A 63 -1.19 0.22 12.38
C TYR A 63 0.20 0.66 12.83
N ILE A 64 0.42 0.86 14.13
CA ILE A 64 1.72 1.27 14.68
C ILE A 64 2.81 0.25 14.32
N ASN A 65 2.54 -1.03 14.55
CA ASN A 65 3.46 -2.11 14.20
C ASN A 65 3.75 -2.14 12.70
N GLY A 66 2.72 -1.97 11.87
CA GLY A 66 2.85 -1.87 10.42
C GLY A 66 3.73 -0.71 9.97
N LYS A 67 3.57 0.48 10.57
CA LYS A 67 4.41 1.64 10.29
C LYS A 67 5.88 1.41 10.66
N CYS A 68 6.16 0.67 11.73
CA CYS A 68 7.52 0.25 12.07
C CYS A 68 8.10 -0.70 11.01
N GLN A 69 7.31 -1.66 10.51
CA GLN A 69 7.72 -2.58 9.45
C GLN A 69 7.95 -1.87 8.10
N GLU A 70 7.18 -0.82 7.78
CA GLU A 70 7.40 -0.03 6.56
C GLU A 70 8.80 0.60 6.52
N ARG A 71 9.33 1.02 7.67
CA ARG A 71 10.65 1.67 7.78
C ARG A 71 11.80 0.74 7.41
N THR A 72 11.63 -0.58 7.57
CA THR A 72 12.64 -1.58 7.21
C THR A 72 12.43 -2.15 5.81
N ASN A 73 11.33 -1.80 5.14
CA ASN A 73 11.01 -2.31 3.82
C ASN A 73 11.81 -1.57 2.72
N LYS A 74 12.82 -2.26 2.18
CA LYS A 74 13.73 -1.76 1.13
C LYS A 74 13.01 -1.27 -0.13
N TYR A 75 11.82 -1.78 -0.44
CA TYR A 75 11.05 -1.36 -1.63
C TYR A 75 10.25 -0.07 -1.43
N LEU A 76 10.08 0.36 -0.18
CA LEU A 76 9.38 1.60 0.20
C LEU A 76 10.35 2.74 0.49
N MET A 77 11.63 2.44 0.71
CA MET A 77 12.69 3.43 0.87
C MET A 77 13.04 3.98 -0.52
N ILE A 78 12.58 5.20 -0.80
CA ILE A 78 13.10 5.98 -1.94
C ILE A 78 14.50 6.44 -1.51
N ARG A 79 15.53 6.01 -2.25
CA ARG A 79 16.86 6.59 -2.17
C ARG A 79 16.93 7.78 -3.11
#